data_AF-A0A2M8E2H2-F1
#
_entry.id   AF-A0A2M8E2H2-F1
#
_cell.length_a   1.000
_cell.length_b   1.000
_cell.length_c   1.000
_cell.angle_alpha   90.00
_cell.angle_beta   90.00
_cell.angle_gamma   90.00
#
_symmetry.space_group_name_H-M   'P 1'
#
loop_
_entity.id
_entity.type
_entity.pdbx_description
1 polymer ?
#
loop_
_entity_poly.entity_id
_entity_poly.type
_entity_poly.pdbx_seq_one_letter_code
_entity_poly.pdbx_strand_id
1 'polypeptide(L)'
;MFLIGVTRVQPLPNRNLDLTFEDGFHGIVEIDRIVKNYTGVFAPLLQDEFFRQVMVNTELGTVVWPNGADLCPDVLYSQATGIPVTTSRNL
;
A
#
# COMPACT_ATOMS: atom_id res chain seq x y z
N MET A 1 4.64 -11.23 -9.01
CA MET A 1 3.77 -10.19 -9.55
C MET A 1 2.39 -10.78 -9.48
N PHE A 2 1.52 -10.17 -8.68
CA PHE A 2 0.19 -10.68 -8.40
C PHE A 2 -0.83 -10.09 -9.37
N LEU A 3 -0.62 -8.84 -9.81
CA LEU A 3 -1.57 -8.10 -10.67
C LEU A 3 -2.96 -7.98 -10.03
N ILE A 4 -3.00 -7.85 -8.69
CA ILE A 4 -4.22 -7.69 -7.90
C ILE A 4 -4.24 -6.27 -7.33
N GLY A 5 -5.24 -5.49 -7.71
CA GLY A 5 -5.42 -4.12 -7.24
C GLY A 5 -6.03 -4.00 -5.84
N VAL A 6 -5.96 -2.79 -5.27
CA VAL A 6 -6.64 -2.42 -4.03
C VAL A 6 -8.01 -1.81 -4.34
N THR A 7 -9.06 -2.30 -3.70
CA THR A 7 -10.45 -1.82 -3.88
C THR A 7 -10.97 -1.02 -2.70
N ARG A 8 -10.41 -1.22 -1.50
CA ARG A 8 -10.78 -0.46 -0.29
C ARG A 8 -9.55 -0.20 0.58
N VAL A 9 -9.54 0.97 1.22
CA VAL A 9 -8.56 1.35 2.24
C VAL A 9 -9.28 1.96 3.44
N GLN A 10 -8.81 1.61 4.64
CA GLN A 10 -9.15 2.30 5.88
C GLN A 10 -7.85 2.53 6.68
N PRO A 11 -7.47 3.79 6.99
CA PRO A 11 -6.31 4.05 7.83
C PRO A 11 -6.61 3.72 9.29
N LEU A 12 -5.65 3.07 9.94
CA LEU A 12 -5.68 2.67 11.35
C LEU A 12 -4.54 3.36 12.13
N PRO A 13 -4.56 3.34 13.49
CA PRO A 13 -3.46 3.83 14.31
C PRO A 13 -2.11 3.15 13.97
N ASN A 14 -1.02 3.81 14.36
CA ASN A 14 0.36 3.35 14.11
C ASN A 14 0.68 3.15 12.61
N ARG A 15 0.12 4.00 11.75
CA ARG A 15 0.30 3.99 10.29
C ARG A 15 0.06 2.62 9.65
N ASN A 16 -0.97 1.93 10.13
CA ASN A 16 -1.48 0.71 9.54
C ASN A 16 -2.57 1.04 8.51
N LEU A 17 -2.65 0.27 7.43
CA LEU A 17 -3.79 0.29 6.51
C LEU A 17 -4.53 -1.03 6.58
N ASP A 18 -5.84 -0.95 6.70
CA ASP A 18 -6.75 -2.06 6.49
C ASP A 18 -7.20 -2.08 5.02
N LEU A 19 -6.80 -3.10 4.26
CA LEU A 19 -6.93 -3.15 2.82
C LEU A 19 -7.86 -4.27 2.36
N THR A 20 -8.66 -4.01 1.33
CA THR A 20 -9.36 -5.03 0.54
C THR A 20 -8.80 -5.03 -0.87
N PHE A 21 -8.58 -6.23 -1.41
CA PHE A 21 -8.02 -6.46 -2.74
C PHE A 21 -9.09 -6.97 -3.71
N GLU A 22 -8.80 -6.93 -5.01
CA GLU A 22 -9.74 -7.34 -6.08
C GLU A 22 -10.16 -8.81 -6.02
N ASP A 23 -9.31 -9.68 -5.47
CA ASP A 23 -9.61 -11.11 -5.25
C ASP A 23 -10.48 -11.37 -4.01
N GLY A 24 -10.88 -10.30 -3.30
CA GLY A 24 -11.64 -10.36 -2.06
C GLY A 24 -10.77 -10.61 -0.82
N PHE A 25 -9.45 -10.77 -0.95
CA PHE A 25 -8.57 -10.85 0.20
C PHE A 25 -8.60 -9.54 1.00
N HIS A 26 -8.51 -9.68 2.32
CA HIS A 26 -8.53 -8.58 3.27
C HIS A 26 -7.41 -8.76 4.29
N GLY A 27 -6.68 -7.68 4.58
CA GLY A 27 -5.54 -7.75 5.49
C GLY A 27 -5.02 -6.38 5.92
N ILE A 28 -4.30 -6.39 7.06
CA ILE A 28 -3.69 -5.20 7.64
C ILE A 28 -2.22 -5.12 7.23
N VAL A 29 -1.79 -3.95 6.77
CA VAL A 29 -0.40 -3.66 6.36
C VAL A 29 0.21 -2.59 7.25
N GLU A 30 1.36 -2.87 7.85
CA GLU A 30 2.17 -1.92 8.62
C GLU A 30 3.05 -1.08 7.68
N ILE A 31 2.59 0.13 7.33
CA ILE A 31 3.22 0.93 6.26
C ILE A 31 4.63 1.40 6.62
N ASP A 32 4.95 1.56 7.91
CA ASP A 32 6.30 1.88 8.37
C ASP A 32 7.34 0.84 7.93
N ARG A 33 6.96 -0.44 7.74
CA ARG A 33 7.89 -1.46 7.20
C ARG A 33 8.31 -1.18 5.76
N ILE A 34 7.52 -0.41 5.04
CA ILE A 34 7.73 -0.08 3.63
C ILE A 34 8.45 1.27 3.50
N VAL A 35 8.00 2.29 4.25
CA VAL A 35 8.38 3.69 3.95
C VAL A 35 9.25 4.37 5.00
N LYS A 36 9.49 3.79 6.19
CA LYS A 36 10.14 4.51 7.32
C LYS A 36 11.52 5.09 7.01
N ASN A 37 12.23 4.51 6.06
CA ASN A 37 13.58 4.92 5.65
C ASN A 37 13.58 5.75 4.36
N TYR A 38 12.41 6.04 3.79
CA TYR A 38 12.30 6.82 2.56
C TYR A 38 12.16 8.31 2.86
N THR A 39 12.70 9.11 1.94
CA THR A 39 12.67 10.58 2.00
C THR A 39 11.90 11.15 0.80
N GLY A 40 11.85 12.48 0.67
CA GLY A 40 11.18 13.12 -0.45
C GLY A 40 9.67 12.96 -0.39
N VAL A 41 9.05 12.47 -1.46
CA VAL A 41 7.58 12.33 -1.57
C VAL A 41 6.98 11.43 -0.46
N PHE A 42 7.75 10.52 0.13
CA PHE A 42 7.29 9.66 1.23
C PHE A 42 7.43 10.29 2.62
N ALA A 43 8.25 11.34 2.78
CA ALA A 43 8.51 11.93 4.10
C ALA A 43 7.23 12.36 4.85
N PRO A 44 6.20 12.95 4.19
CA PRO A 44 4.95 13.30 4.85
C PRO A 44 4.17 12.11 5.42
N LEU A 45 4.36 10.88 4.92
CA LEU A 45 3.62 9.70 5.39
C LEU A 45 4.00 9.29 6.82
N LEU A 46 5.10 9.81 7.37
CA LEU A 46 5.49 9.60 8.77
C LEU A 46 4.73 10.52 9.75
N GLN A 47 3.91 11.44 9.24
CA GLN A 47 3.01 12.28 10.03
C GLN A 47 1.60 11.67 10.00
N ASP A 48 1.04 11.37 11.17
CA ASP A 48 -0.22 10.62 11.28
C ASP A 48 -1.39 11.35 10.60
N GLU A 49 -1.46 12.68 10.71
CA GLU A 49 -2.52 13.48 10.09
C GLU A 49 -2.45 13.45 8.56
N PHE A 50 -1.25 13.40 7.99
CA PHE A 50 -1.06 13.29 6.55
C PHE A 50 -1.31 11.86 6.07
N PHE A 51 -0.81 10.87 6.80
CA PHE A 51 -1.01 9.46 6.52
C PHE A 51 -2.49 9.08 6.38
N ARG A 52 -3.36 9.65 7.22
CA ARG A 52 -4.80 9.37 7.21
C ARG A 52 -5.55 9.89 5.99
N GLN A 53 -4.90 10.66 5.12
CA GLN A 53 -5.47 11.18 3.86
C GLN A 53 -5.36 10.19 2.70
N VAL A 54 -4.93 8.96 2.97
CA VAL A 54 -4.87 7.87 2.00
C VAL A 54 -6.22 7.66 1.31
N MET A 55 -6.19 7.39 0.01
CA MET A 55 -7.36 7.07 -0.80
C MET A 55 -7.03 5.99 -1.82
N VAL A 56 -8.04 5.25 -2.28
CA VAL A 56 -7.86 4.36 -3.44
C VAL A 56 -7.89 5.20 -4.71
N ASN A 57 -6.90 5.01 -5.57
CA ASN A 57 -6.93 5.43 -6.96
C ASN A 57 -7.33 4.23 -7.82
N THR A 58 -8.56 4.24 -8.33
CA THR A 58 -9.14 3.16 -9.13
C THR A 58 -8.52 3.05 -10.53
N GLU A 59 -7.97 4.13 -11.08
CA GLU A 59 -7.29 4.10 -12.39
C GLU A 59 -5.91 3.41 -12.28
N LEU A 60 -5.21 3.64 -11.17
CA LEU A 60 -3.91 3.01 -10.88
C LEU A 60 -4.03 1.64 -10.19
N GLY A 61 -5.21 1.30 -9.67
CA GLY A 61 -5.46 0.06 -8.93
C GLY A 61 -4.73 0.00 -7.58
N THR A 62 -4.43 1.13 -6.95
CA THR A 62 -3.67 1.18 -5.70
C THR A 62 -4.06 2.34 -4.78
N VAL A 63 -3.42 2.45 -3.61
CA VAL A 63 -3.58 3.57 -2.68
C VAL A 63 -2.64 4.73 -3.02
N VAL A 64 -3.13 5.96 -2.84
CA VAL A 64 -2.39 7.20 -3.06
C VAL A 64 -2.61 8.20 -1.92
N TRP A 65 -1.69 9.16 -1.79
CA TRP A 65 -1.82 10.33 -0.92
C TRP A 65 -1.90 11.64 -1.72
N PRO A 66 -2.37 12.75 -1.13
CA PRO A 66 -2.56 14.03 -1.84
C PRO A 66 -1.31 14.63 -2.49
N ASN A 67 -0.12 14.23 -2.06
CA ASN A 67 1.15 14.66 -2.64
C ASN A 67 1.61 13.79 -3.83
N GLY A 68 0.78 12.86 -4.28
CA GLY A 68 1.08 11.94 -5.39
C GLY A 68 1.91 10.73 -5.00
N ALA A 69 2.21 10.52 -3.70
CA ALA A 69 2.82 9.26 -3.27
C ALA A 69 1.84 8.11 -3.50
N ASP A 70 2.32 7.03 -4.11
CA ASP A 70 1.63 5.76 -4.25
C ASP A 70 2.49 4.61 -3.70
N LEU A 71 1.85 3.47 -3.42
CA LEU A 71 2.55 2.24 -3.08
C LEU A 71 2.16 1.16 -4.08
N CYS A 72 3.14 0.40 -4.58
CA CYS A 72 2.87 -0.67 -5.54
C CYS A 72 1.90 -1.72 -4.94
N PRO A 73 0.81 -2.07 -5.64
CA PRO A 73 -0.20 -3.00 -5.10
C PRO A 73 0.37 -4.41 -4.83
N ASP A 74 1.35 -4.87 -5.62
CA ASP A 74 2.05 -6.13 -5.37
C ASP A 74 2.83 -6.14 -4.03
N VAL A 75 3.41 -5.00 -3.66
CA VAL A 75 4.12 -4.85 -2.39
C VAL A 75 3.12 -4.88 -1.24
N LEU A 76 1.98 -4.20 -1.38
CA LEU A 76 0.91 -4.21 -0.39
C LEU A 76 0.33 -5.62 -0.21
N TYR A 77 0.04 -6.33 -1.30
CA TYR A 77 -0.48 -7.70 -1.27
C TYR A 77 0.50 -8.67 -0.62
N SER A 78 1.79 -8.55 -0.96
CA SER A 78 2.87 -9.32 -0.33
C SER A 78 2.95 -9.09 1.18
N GLN A 79 2.91 -7.83 1.63
CA GLN A 79 2.91 -7.54 3.07
C GLN A 79 1.66 -8.06 3.78
N ALA A 80 0.48 -7.96 3.14
CA ALA A 80 -0.78 -8.38 3.73
C ALA A 80 -0.92 -9.91 3.83
N THR A 81 -0.39 -10.65 2.85
CA THR A 81 -0.49 -12.13 2.78
C THR A 81 0.73 -12.85 3.35
N GLY A 82 1.88 -12.17 3.44
CA GLY A 82 3.17 -12.78 3.72
C GLY A 82 3.78 -13.54 2.52
N ILE A 83 3.11 -13.54 1.37
CA ILE A 83 3.59 -14.23 0.16
C ILE A 83 4.60 -13.32 -0.56
N PRO A 84 5.85 -13.76 -0.80
CA PRO A 84 6.85 -12.93 -1.47
C PRO A 84 6.43 -12.51 -2.89
N VAL A 85 6.83 -11.29 -3.30
CA VAL A 85 6.69 -10.86 -4.70
C VAL A 85 7.64 -11.68 -5.58
N THR A 86 7.10 -12.62 -6.34
CA THR A 86 7.89 -13.38 -7.32
C THR A 86 7.91 -12.63 -8.66
N THR A 87 9.04 -12.13 -9.10
CA THR A 87 9.18 -11.67 -10.50
C THR A 87 9.29 -12.89 -11.39
N SER A 88 8.45 -13.02 -12.43
CA SER A 88 8.70 -14.01 -13.48
C SER A 88 10.03 -13.70 -14.15
N ARG A 89 11.12 -14.39 -13.77
CA ARG A 89 12.30 -14.48 -14.61
C ARG A 89 11.95 -15.41 -15.77
N ASN A 90 11.36 -14.85 -16.81
CA ASN A 90 11.42 -15.49 -18.11
C ASN A 90 12.80 -15.15 -18.69
N LEU A 91 13.64 -16.18 -18.79
CA LEU A 91 14.80 -16.18 -19.70
C LEU A 91 14.33 -15.98 -21.14
#